data_AF-A0A3C1Q9C0-F1
#
_entry.id   AF-A0A3C1Q9C0-F1
#
_cell.length_a   1.000
_cell.length_b   1.000
_cell.length_c   1.000
_cell.angle_alpha   90.00
_cell.angle_beta   90.00
_cell.angle_gamma   90.00
#
_symmetry.space_group_name_H-M   'P 1'
#
loop_
_entity.id
_entity.type
_entity.pdbx_description
1 polymer ?
#
loop_
_entity_poly.entity_id
_entity_poly.type
_entity_poly.pdbx_seq_one_letter_code
_entity_poly.pdbx_strand_id
1 'polypeptide(L)' 'MAITWLGHACFMIETGTGLRILTDPFDESVGYELPAVEADVVTV' A
#
# COMPACT_ATOMS: atom_id res chain seq x y z
N MET A 1 -13.08 5.33 5.87
CA MET A 1 -12.13 4.20 5.85
C MET A 1 -12.23 3.57 4.47
N ALA A 2 -11.12 3.54 3.73
CA ALA A 2 -11.02 2.93 2.42
C ALA A 2 -9.81 1.98 2.40
N ILE A 3 -9.91 0.89 1.64
CA ILE A 3 -8.83 -0.09 1.48
C ILE A 3 -8.66 -0.33 -0.02
N THR A 4 -7.45 -0.15 -0.51
CA THR A 4 -7.06 -0.38 -1.90
C THR A 4 -6.07 -1.54 -1.94
N TRP A 5 -6.36 -2.55 -2.76
CA TRP A 5 -5.42 -3.65 -2.99
C TRP A 5 -4.47 -3.29 -4.13
N LEU A 6 -3.17 -3.41 -3.88
CA LEU A 6 -2.11 -3.04 -4.81
C LEU A 6 -1.37 -4.26 -5.39
N GLY A 7 -1.77 -5.47 -5.01
CA GLY A 7 -1.12 -6.73 -5.39
C GLY A 7 -0.51 -7.44 -4.18
N HIS A 8 -0.38 -8.77 -4.24
CA HIS A 8 0.12 -9.60 -3.12
C HIS A 8 -0.56 -9.24 -1.77
N ALA A 9 0.24 -9.10 -0.72
CA ALA A 9 -0.16 -8.61 0.60
C ALA A 9 -0.03 -7.07 0.73
N CYS A 10 0.14 -6.37 -0.40
CA CYS A 10 0.27 -4.92 -0.41
C CYS A 10 -1.10 -4.24 -0.47
N PHE A 11 -1.44 -3.51 0.59
CA PHE A 11 -2.66 -2.75 0.72
C PHE A 11 -2.36 -1.31 1.11
N MET A 12 -3.09 -0.37 0.51
CA MET A 12 -3.19 0.99 1.01
C MET A 12 -4.46 1.11 1.86
N ILE A 13 -4.31 1.55 3.11
CA ILE A 13 -5.42 1.77 4.03
C ILE A 13 -5.49 3.26 4.35
N GLU A 14 -6.63 3.87 4.04
CA GLU A 14 -6.92 5.27 4.32
C GLU A 14 -7.96 5.37 5.44
N THR A 15 -7.56 5.93 6.58
CA THR A 15 -8.47 6.14 7.71
C THR A 15 -9.39 7.34 7.47
N GLY A 16 -10.46 7.47 8.27
CA GLY A 16 -11.35 8.64 8.20
C GLY A 16 -10.66 9.96 8.57
N THR A 17 -9.48 9.93 9.19
CA THR A 17 -8.69 11.11 9.54
C THR A 17 -7.62 11.44 8.49
N GLY A 18 -7.54 10.67 7.40
CA GLY A 18 -6.57 10.88 6.31
C GLY A 18 -5.22 10.21 6.52
N LEU A 19 -5.04 9.35 7.54
CA LEU A 19 -3.81 8.58 7.72
C LEU A 19 -3.73 7.50 6.63
N ARG A 20 -2.61 7.45 5.90
CA ARG A 20 -2.31 6.49 4.82
C ARG A 20 -1.31 5.45 5.29
N ILE A 21 -1.73 4.19 5.35
CA ILE A 21 -0.90 3.06 5.79
C ILE A 21 -0.68 2.13 4.60
N LEU A 22 0.59 1.87 4.26
CA LEU A 22 0.99 0.90 3.24
C LEU A 22 1.49 -0.39 3.91
N THR A 23 0.92 -1.52 3.54
CA THR A 23 1.36 -2.83 4.02
C THR A 23 2.23 -3.53 2.96
N ASP A 24 3.18 -4.33 3.43
CA ASP A 24 4.02 -5.29 2.69
C ASP A 24 4.35 -4.84 1.24
N PRO A 25 5.03 -3.69 1.06
CA PRO A 25 5.40 -3.22 -0.26
C PRO A 25 6.32 -4.23 -0.94
N PHE A 26 6.11 -4.44 -2.24
CA PHE A 26 6.89 -5.33 -3.07
C PHE A 26 7.72 -4.57 -4.10
N ASP A 27 8.69 -5.25 -4.71
CA ASP A 27 9.56 -4.70 -5.75
C ASP A 27 9.24 -5.29 -7.15
N GLU A 28 10.04 -4.93 -8.15
CA GLU A 28 9.86 -5.34 -9.54
C GLU A 28 10.00 -6.86 -9.77
N SER A 29 10.50 -7.62 -8.79
CA SER A 29 10.73 -9.07 -8.93
C SER A 29 9.46 -9.90 -9.02
N VAL A 30 8.33 -9.37 -8.56
CA VAL A 30 7.04 -10.08 -8.51
C VAL A 30 6.15 -9.87 -9.74
N GLY A 31 6.55 -9.00 -10.68
CA GLY A 31 5.87 -8.85 -11.98
C GLY A 31 4.54 -8.07 -11.96
N TYR A 32 4.19 -7.45 -10.83
CA TYR A 32 3.11 -6.45 -10.76
C TYR A 32 3.65 -5.05 -11.05
N GLU A 33 2.79 -4.17 -11.56
CA GLU A 33 3.12 -2.74 -11.66
C GLU A 33 3.37 -2.18 -10.27
N LEU A 34 4.52 -1.51 -10.10
CA LEU A 34 4.91 -0.94 -8.82
C LEU A 34 3.92 0.17 -8.42
N PRO A 35 3.29 0.09 -7.24
CA PRO A 35 2.36 1.11 -6.81
C PRO A 35 3.10 2.43 -6.56
N ALA A 36 2.80 3.46 -7.36
CA ALA A 36 3.26 4.82 -7.14
C ALA A 36 2.35 5.54 -6.14
N VAL A 37 2.51 5.22 -4.85
CA VAL A 37 1.67 5.72 -3.77
C VAL A 37 2.49 6.42 -2.68
N GLU A 38 1.91 7.43 -2.06
CA GLU A 38 2.46 8.06 -0.86
C GLU A 38 1.81 7.47 0.39
N ALA A 39 2.62 7.15 1.40
CA ALA A 39 2.17 6.61 2.68
C ALA A 39 2.81 7.37 3.84
N ASP A 40 2.06 7.50 4.93
CA ASP A 40 2.56 8.11 6.17
C ASP A 40 3.23 7.04 7.07
N VAL A 41 2.78 5.78 6.97
CA VAL A 41 3.31 4.62 7.69
C VAL A 41 3.47 3.45 6.72
N VAL A 42 4.58 2.70 6.85
CA VAL A 42 4.87 1.49 6.07
C VAL A 42 5.18 0.32 7.01
N THR A 43 4.56 -0.84 6.77
CA THR A 43 4.91 -2.11 7.42
C THR A 43 5.53 -3.07 6.42
N VAL A 44 6.53 -3.85 6.84
CA VAL A 44 7.33 -4.77 6.00
C VAL A 44 7.37 -6.18 6.57
#